data_AF-A0A0G4KR34-F1
#
_entry.id   AF-A0A0G4KR34-F1
#
_cell.length_a   1.000
_cell.length_b   1.000
_cell.length_c   1.000
_cell.angle_alpha   90.00
_cell.angle_beta   90.00
_cell.angle_gamma   90.00
#
_symmetry.space_group_name_H-M   'P 1'
#
loop_
_entity.id
_entity.type
_entity.pdbx_description
1 polymer ?
#
loop_
_entity_poly.entity_id
_entity_poly.type
_entity_poly.pdbx_seq_one_letter_code
_entity_poly.pdbx_strand_id
1 'polypeptide(L)'
;MYEVFLSTIVADEDIKATCSILAGLCAMPPWESLHRVLYFKGPSRPNGISNQNSIVKSQRKDVPGLWKNLHQQLSRQSYVVQARYEVFKDKDFGTETPADFDARAGVLRWTDFPDPPHKGSAVTQRKKNEIWEQRNLPSIMRDNKYQGHGEGDMWTELLDDLEGLREQWSVAMRRPTRLPLAS
;
A
#
# COMPACT_ATOMS: atom_id res chain seq x y z
N MET A 1 -3.40 -8.82 -9.13
CA MET A 1 -3.39 -9.92 -8.15
C MET A 1 -4.29 -9.52 -6.99
N TYR A 2 -4.84 -10.44 -6.20
CA TYR A 2 -5.56 -10.10 -4.97
C TYR A 2 -4.67 -10.46 -3.77
N GLU A 3 -4.69 -9.63 -2.73
CA GLU A 3 -4.20 -10.03 -1.41
C GLU A 3 -5.37 -10.33 -0.49
N VAL A 4 -5.21 -11.37 0.32
CA VAL A 4 -6.15 -11.78 1.37
C VAL A 4 -5.40 -11.61 2.69
N PHE A 5 -6.01 -10.94 3.67
CA PHE A 5 -5.35 -10.63 4.92
C PHE A 5 -6.32 -10.67 6.12
N LEU A 6 -5.71 -10.92 7.28
CA LEU A 6 -6.31 -10.78 8.60
C LEU A 6 -5.35 -9.92 9.44
N SER A 7 -5.89 -8.88 10.06
CA SER A 7 -5.12 -7.98 10.92
C SER A 7 -5.71 -8.01 12.32
N THR A 8 -4.83 -8.00 13.33
CA THR A 8 -5.19 -7.84 14.74
C THR A 8 -4.28 -6.81 15.38
N ILE A 9 -4.71 -6.25 16.50
CA ILE A 9 -3.93 -5.32 17.30
C ILE A 9 -3.35 -6.10 18.48
N VAL A 10 -2.09 -5.87 18.79
CA VAL A 10 -1.38 -6.45 19.95
C VAL A 10 -0.85 -5.28 20.77
N ALA A 11 -1.10 -5.29 22.09
CA ALA A 11 -0.56 -4.28 22.98
C ALA A 11 0.96 -4.41 23.09
N ASP A 12 1.66 -3.28 23.28
CA ASP A 12 3.12 -3.24 23.31
C ASP A 12 3.73 -4.18 24.37
N GLU A 13 3.10 -4.27 25.53
CA GLU A 13 3.46 -5.16 26.63
C GLU A 13 3.38 -6.65 26.28
N ASP A 14 2.51 -7.02 25.32
CA ASP A 14 2.24 -8.39 24.90
C ASP A 14 3.03 -8.81 23.66
N ILE A 15 3.78 -7.91 23.01
CA ILE A 15 4.50 -8.20 21.75
C ILE A 15 5.44 -9.39 21.94
N LYS A 16 6.23 -9.41 23.01
CA LYS A 16 7.21 -10.48 23.26
C LYS A 16 6.54 -11.84 23.45
N ALA A 17 5.48 -11.89 24.25
CA ALA A 17 4.73 -13.12 24.48
C ALA A 17 4.08 -13.63 23.18
N THR A 18 3.47 -12.73 22.42
CA THR A 18 2.86 -13.03 21.12
C THR A 18 3.87 -13.59 20.14
N CYS A 19 5.05 -12.96 20.01
CA CYS A 19 6.13 -13.46 19.16
C CYS A 19 6.59 -14.87 19.57
N SER A 20 6.70 -15.17 20.86
CA SER A 20 7.07 -16.51 21.33
C SER A 20 6.00 -17.57 20.99
N ILE A 21 4.73 -17.24 21.14
CA ILE A 21 3.61 -18.12 20.77
C ILE A 21 3.64 -18.39 19.26
N LEU A 22 3.74 -17.34 18.44
CA LEU A 22 3.81 -17.47 16.98
C LEU A 22 5.02 -18.26 16.53
N ALA A 23 6.18 -18.07 17.17
CA ALA A 23 7.38 -18.83 16.86
C ALA A 23 7.19 -20.34 17.13
N GLY A 24 6.52 -20.68 18.24
CA GLY A 24 6.15 -22.06 18.55
C GLY A 24 5.15 -22.65 17.55
N LEU A 25 4.12 -21.88 17.16
CA LEU A 25 3.09 -22.31 16.20
C LEU A 25 3.62 -22.46 14.77
N CYS A 26 4.48 -21.54 14.33
CA CYS A 26 5.04 -21.53 12.98
C CYS A 26 6.31 -22.38 12.86
N ALA A 27 6.83 -22.93 13.98
CA ALA A 27 8.09 -23.66 14.05
C ALA A 27 9.28 -22.89 13.43
N MET A 28 9.27 -21.56 13.54
CA MET A 28 10.31 -20.68 13.01
C MET A 28 10.53 -19.50 13.95
N PRO A 29 11.79 -19.05 14.15
CA PRO A 29 12.05 -17.86 14.94
C PRO A 29 11.47 -16.61 14.24
N PRO A 30 11.07 -15.59 14.99
CA PRO A 30 10.70 -14.31 14.40
C PRO A 30 11.92 -13.69 13.73
N TRP A 31 11.71 -13.04 12.58
CA TRP A 31 12.74 -12.24 11.93
C TRP A 31 12.27 -10.79 11.84
N GLU A 32 13.22 -9.87 12.01
CA GLU A 32 12.96 -8.44 11.83
C GLU A 32 13.15 -8.08 10.36
N SER A 33 12.23 -7.31 9.80
CA SER A 33 12.37 -6.71 8.47
C SER A 33 11.90 -5.27 8.53
N LEU A 34 12.80 -4.36 8.17
CA LEU A 34 12.55 -2.93 8.20
C LEU A 34 12.48 -2.40 6.78
N HIS A 35 11.49 -1.54 6.53
CA HIS A 35 11.29 -0.95 5.23
C HIS A 35 11.12 0.55 5.33
N ARG A 36 11.83 1.29 4.49
CA ARG A 36 11.51 2.69 4.21
C ARG A 36 10.41 2.73 3.14
N VAL A 37 9.30 3.38 3.44
CA VAL A 37 8.18 3.55 2.51
C VAL A 37 8.12 5.01 2.07
N LEU A 38 8.16 5.24 0.76
CA LEU A 38 7.91 6.52 0.13
C LEU A 38 6.53 6.50 -0.49
N TYR A 39 5.73 7.54 -0.24
CA TYR A 39 4.37 7.64 -0.72
C TYR A 39 4.25 8.68 -1.82
N PHE A 40 3.52 8.33 -2.88
CA PHE A 40 3.39 9.12 -4.08
C PHE A 40 1.90 9.28 -4.43
N LYS A 41 1.39 10.50 -4.30
CA LYS A 41 0.01 10.85 -4.65
C LYS A 41 -0.10 11.09 -6.15
N GLY A 42 -1.04 10.41 -6.81
CA GLY A 42 -1.28 10.57 -8.23
C GLY A 42 -1.81 11.96 -8.60
N PRO A 43 -1.71 12.36 -9.87
CA PRO A 43 -2.22 13.64 -10.36
C PRO A 43 -3.74 13.72 -10.25
N SER A 44 -4.30 14.94 -10.14
CA SER A 44 -5.75 15.15 -10.05
C SER A 44 -6.52 14.60 -11.25
N ARG A 45 -5.89 14.58 -12.43
CA ARG A 45 -6.40 13.90 -13.63
C ARG A 45 -5.62 12.61 -13.83
N PRO A 46 -6.22 11.44 -13.63
CA PRO A 46 -5.55 10.15 -13.78
C PRO A 46 -5.02 9.97 -15.21
N ASN A 47 -3.76 9.58 -15.35
CA ASN A 47 -3.14 9.31 -16.65
C ASN A 47 -2.20 8.09 -16.64
N GLY A 48 -2.29 7.27 -15.58
CA GLY A 48 -1.45 6.10 -15.39
C GLY A 48 0.05 6.41 -15.33
N ILE A 49 0.84 5.40 -15.67
CA ILE A 49 2.29 5.52 -15.90
C ILE A 49 2.49 5.65 -17.41
N SER A 50 2.37 6.87 -17.93
CA SER A 50 2.43 7.16 -19.38
C SER A 50 3.87 7.41 -19.84
N ASN A 51 4.70 8.03 -19.00
CA ASN A 51 6.12 8.21 -19.27
C ASN A 51 6.91 7.00 -18.77
N GLN A 52 7.60 6.30 -19.68
CA GLN A 52 8.38 5.10 -19.39
C GLN A 52 9.90 5.33 -19.52
N ASN A 53 10.36 6.57 -19.73
CA ASN A 53 11.76 6.86 -20.00
C ASN A 53 12.68 6.53 -18.82
N SER A 54 12.21 6.77 -17.60
CA SER A 54 12.95 6.46 -16.37
C SER A 54 12.85 4.99 -15.93
N ILE A 55 12.03 4.18 -16.61
CA ILE A 55 11.86 2.76 -16.28
C ILE A 55 13.07 1.97 -16.79
N VAL A 56 13.84 1.41 -15.86
CA VAL A 56 14.94 0.50 -16.18
C VAL A 56 14.37 -0.81 -16.71
N LYS A 57 14.81 -1.22 -17.90
CA LYS A 57 14.37 -2.48 -18.51
C LYS A 57 14.78 -3.67 -17.64
N SER A 58 13.81 -4.44 -17.20
CA SER A 58 14.05 -5.67 -16.46
C SER A 58 14.32 -6.85 -17.40
N GLN A 59 15.20 -7.76 -16.98
CA GLN A 59 15.44 -9.05 -17.65
C GLN A 59 14.26 -10.03 -17.46
N ARG A 60 13.42 -9.78 -16.46
CA ARG A 60 12.26 -10.61 -16.15
C ARG A 60 11.12 -10.38 -17.15
N LYS A 61 10.62 -11.47 -17.72
CA LYS A 61 9.59 -11.45 -18.78
C LYS A 61 8.21 -11.00 -18.31
N ASP A 62 7.91 -11.11 -17.02
CA ASP A 62 6.62 -10.74 -16.44
C ASP A 62 6.49 -9.24 -16.12
N VAL A 63 7.61 -8.56 -15.88
CA VAL A 63 7.66 -7.14 -15.46
C VAL A 63 6.96 -6.19 -16.43
N PRO A 64 7.12 -6.29 -17.77
CA PRO A 64 6.36 -5.45 -18.70
C PRO A 64 4.84 -5.61 -18.55
N GLY A 65 4.36 -6.81 -18.26
CA GLY A 65 2.94 -7.09 -18.01
C GLY A 65 2.44 -6.44 -16.71
N LEU A 66 3.27 -6.45 -15.66
CA LEU A 66 2.96 -5.82 -14.39
C LEU A 66 2.85 -4.29 -14.52
N TRP A 67 3.78 -3.66 -15.25
CA TRP A 67 3.73 -2.23 -15.57
C TRP A 67 2.49 -1.87 -16.39
N LYS A 68 2.14 -2.68 -17.40
CA LYS A 68 0.91 -2.48 -18.19
C LYS A 68 -0.33 -2.57 -17.30
N ASN A 69 -0.39 -3.55 -16.40
CA ASN A 69 -1.52 -3.70 -15.47
C ASN A 69 -1.62 -2.50 -14.51
N LEU A 70 -0.49 -2.05 -13.97
CA LEU A 70 -0.41 -0.90 -13.07
C LEU A 70 -0.88 0.37 -13.79
N HIS A 71 -0.36 0.63 -14.99
CA HIS A 71 -0.80 1.73 -15.84
C HIS A 71 -2.32 1.71 -16.00
N GLN A 72 -2.91 0.56 -16.33
CA GLN A 72 -4.36 0.46 -16.51
C GLN A 72 -5.15 0.80 -15.25
N GLN A 73 -4.67 0.43 -14.05
CA GLN A 73 -5.36 0.81 -12.80
C GLN A 73 -5.27 2.31 -12.56
N LEU A 74 -4.05 2.85 -12.66
CA LEU A 74 -3.73 4.25 -12.39
C LEU A 74 -4.28 5.23 -13.45
N SER A 75 -4.69 4.74 -14.62
CA SER A 75 -5.38 5.54 -15.64
C SER A 75 -6.87 5.72 -15.35
N ARG A 76 -7.46 4.91 -14.46
CA ARG A 76 -8.90 4.99 -14.13
C ARG A 76 -9.18 5.96 -12.99
N GLN A 77 -8.28 6.01 -12.02
CA GLN A 77 -8.43 6.81 -10.82
C GLN A 77 -7.05 7.20 -10.29
N SER A 78 -6.98 8.33 -9.60
CA SER A 78 -5.77 8.77 -8.92
C SER A 78 -5.65 8.01 -7.62
N TYR A 79 -4.54 7.30 -7.45
CA TYR A 79 -4.25 6.52 -6.26
C TYR A 79 -2.93 6.98 -5.63
N VAL A 80 -2.79 6.67 -4.34
CA VAL A 80 -1.49 6.70 -3.69
C VAL A 80 -0.73 5.42 -4.06
N VAL A 81 0.52 5.58 -4.46
CA VAL A 81 1.44 4.50 -4.79
C VAL A 81 2.62 4.53 -3.82
N GLN A 82 3.13 3.36 -3.46
CA GLN A 82 4.22 3.21 -2.49
C GLN A 82 5.48 2.71 -3.19
N ALA A 83 6.62 3.35 -2.96
CA ALA A 83 7.92 2.72 -3.20
C ALA A 83 8.49 2.24 -1.87
N ARG A 84 8.76 0.94 -1.76
CA ARG A 84 9.23 0.30 -0.53
C ARG A 84 10.66 -0.18 -0.72
N TYR A 85 11.53 0.16 0.22
CA TYR A 85 12.93 -0.21 0.22
C TYR A 85 13.26 -0.93 1.50
N GLU A 86 13.88 -2.09 1.41
CA GLU A 86 14.44 -2.73 2.60
C GLU A 86 15.59 -1.86 3.14
N VAL A 87 15.62 -1.70 4.46
CA VAL A 87 16.62 -0.92 5.17
C VAL A 87 17.12 -1.69 6.39
N PHE A 88 18.35 -1.43 6.79
CA PHE A 88 19.01 -2.13 7.88
C PHE A 88 19.51 -1.13 8.91
N LYS A 89 19.20 -1.36 10.20
CA LYS A 89 19.62 -0.50 11.32
C LYS A 89 21.11 -0.17 11.28
N ASP A 90 21.94 -1.19 11.09
CA ASP A 90 23.40 -1.04 11.16
C ASP A 90 24.01 -0.30 9.96
N LYS A 91 23.28 -0.17 8.84
CA LYS A 91 23.80 0.39 7.58
C LYS A 91 23.14 1.70 7.17
N ASP A 92 21.85 1.83 7.43
CA ASP A 92 21.02 2.90 6.87
C ASP A 92 20.61 3.95 7.91
N PHE A 93 20.85 3.71 9.21
CA PHE A 93 20.47 4.63 10.28
C PHE A 93 21.70 5.35 10.84
N GLY A 94 21.56 6.64 11.14
CA GLY A 94 22.64 7.46 11.72
C GLY A 94 23.73 7.88 10.73
N THR A 95 23.56 7.62 9.43
CA THR A 95 24.47 8.08 8.38
C THR A 95 24.14 9.51 7.96
N GLU A 96 25.16 10.35 7.80
CA GLU A 96 24.96 11.76 7.38
C GLU A 96 24.59 11.89 5.90
N THR A 97 24.93 10.87 5.08
CA THR A 97 24.58 10.83 3.66
C THR A 97 23.19 10.22 3.46
N PRO A 98 22.21 10.96 2.92
CA PRO A 98 20.90 10.42 2.61
C PRO A 98 21.01 9.22 1.67
N ALA A 99 20.20 8.19 1.92
CA ALA A 99 20.14 7.02 1.06
C ALA A 99 19.67 7.40 -0.36
N ASP A 100 20.40 6.95 -1.38
CA ASP A 100 20.00 7.11 -2.78
C ASP A 100 18.97 6.04 -3.17
N PHE A 101 17.70 6.44 -3.14
CA PHE A 101 16.55 5.60 -3.49
C PHE A 101 16.31 5.47 -5.01
N ASP A 102 16.97 6.28 -5.84
CA ASP A 102 16.93 6.11 -7.29
C ASP A 102 17.90 4.97 -7.70
N ALA A 103 19.10 4.90 -7.12
CA ALA A 103 20.05 3.82 -7.39
C ALA A 103 19.66 2.47 -6.74
N ARG A 104 19.01 2.50 -5.57
CA ARG A 104 18.60 1.29 -4.83
C ARG A 104 17.41 0.59 -5.50
N ALA A 105 17.46 -0.74 -5.58
CA ALA A 105 16.31 -1.52 -6.03
C ALA A 105 15.25 -1.59 -4.91
N GLY A 106 13.99 -1.36 -5.26
CA GLY A 106 12.86 -1.41 -4.34
C GLY A 106 11.65 -2.09 -4.96
N VAL A 107 10.51 -1.97 -4.27
CA VAL A 107 9.22 -2.53 -4.68
C VAL A 107 8.25 -1.40 -4.89
N LEU A 108 7.70 -1.30 -6.10
CA LEU A 108 6.56 -0.42 -6.36
C LEU A 108 5.28 -1.17 -6.02
N ARG A 109 4.50 -0.65 -5.07
CA ARG A 109 3.27 -1.25 -4.59
C ARG A 109 2.09 -0.31 -4.75
N TRP A 110 1.03 -0.84 -5.34
CA TRP A 110 -0.30 -0.25 -5.34
C TRP A 110 -1.29 -1.26 -4.74
N THR A 111 -2.18 -0.77 -3.88
CA THR A 111 -3.27 -1.55 -3.27
C THR A 111 -4.56 -0.77 -3.43
N ASP A 112 -5.62 -1.48 -3.79
CA ASP A 112 -6.97 -0.93 -3.87
C ASP A 112 -7.63 -0.89 -2.48
N PHE A 113 -8.86 -0.39 -2.40
CA PHE A 113 -9.64 -0.50 -1.17
C PHE A 113 -10.01 -1.96 -0.87
N PRO A 114 -10.14 -2.34 0.41
CA PRO A 114 -10.75 -3.61 0.81
C PRO A 114 -12.13 -3.81 0.19
N ASP A 115 -12.38 -5.02 -0.29
CA ASP A 115 -13.70 -5.41 -0.73
C ASP A 115 -14.69 -5.29 0.46
N PRO A 116 -15.94 -4.87 0.21
CA PRO A 116 -16.98 -4.82 1.22
C PRO A 116 -17.13 -6.15 1.97
N PRO A 117 -17.51 -6.14 3.27
CA PRO A 117 -17.86 -7.38 3.96
C PRO A 117 -19.10 -8.04 3.31
N HIS A 118 -18.97 -9.28 2.85
CA HIS A 118 -20.07 -10.07 2.30
C HIS A 118 -20.49 -11.16 3.29
N LYS A 119 -21.79 -11.52 3.31
CA LYS A 119 -22.28 -12.63 4.13
C LYS A 119 -21.53 -13.92 3.77
N GLY A 120 -20.74 -14.45 4.71
CA GLY A 120 -19.93 -15.65 4.53
C GLY A 120 -18.44 -15.42 4.27
N SER A 121 -17.98 -14.18 4.09
CA SER A 121 -16.54 -13.89 4.00
C SER A 121 -15.94 -13.68 5.39
N ALA A 122 -15.07 -14.60 5.82
CA ALA A 122 -14.34 -14.49 7.09
C ALA A 122 -13.03 -13.68 6.98
N VAL A 123 -12.62 -13.35 5.75
CA VAL A 123 -11.34 -12.72 5.45
C VAL A 123 -11.53 -11.44 4.65
N THR A 124 -10.64 -10.47 4.87
CA THR A 124 -10.58 -9.25 4.07
C THR A 124 -9.72 -9.51 2.84
N GLN A 125 -10.14 -8.99 1.69
CA GLN A 125 -9.36 -9.06 0.46
C GLN A 125 -9.35 -7.71 -0.24
N ARG A 126 -8.30 -7.45 -1.01
CA ARG A 126 -8.23 -6.29 -1.91
C ARG A 126 -7.36 -6.59 -3.11
N LYS A 127 -7.55 -5.81 -4.17
CA LYS A 127 -6.68 -5.88 -5.34
C LYS A 127 -5.31 -5.25 -5.02
N LYS A 128 -4.26 -5.85 -5.57
CA LYS A 128 -2.87 -5.43 -5.40
C LYS A 128 -2.08 -5.58 -6.70
N ASN A 129 -1.13 -4.68 -6.90
CA ASN A 129 -0.06 -4.80 -7.87
C ASN A 129 1.28 -4.49 -7.18
N GLU A 130 2.26 -5.38 -7.33
CA GLU A 130 3.61 -5.21 -6.81
C GLU A 130 4.61 -5.51 -7.93
N ILE A 131 5.53 -4.58 -8.15
CA ILE A 131 6.62 -4.72 -9.11
C ILE A 131 7.92 -4.70 -8.31
N TRP A 132 8.52 -5.87 -8.19
CA TRP A 132 9.73 -6.10 -7.38
C TRP A 132 11.00 -5.70 -8.14
N GLU A 133 12.06 -5.41 -7.39
CA GLU A 133 13.43 -5.18 -7.89
C GLU A 133 13.53 -4.04 -8.93
N GLN A 134 12.74 -2.99 -8.74
CA GLN A 134 12.73 -1.82 -9.63
C GLN A 134 13.65 -0.73 -9.09
N ARG A 135 14.42 -0.10 -9.99
CA ARG A 135 15.25 1.08 -9.71
C ARG A 135 14.59 2.35 -10.25
N ASN A 136 15.12 3.51 -9.88
CA ASN A 136 14.63 4.83 -10.29
C ASN A 136 13.17 5.09 -9.93
N LEU A 137 12.61 4.41 -8.92
CA LEU A 137 11.20 4.57 -8.57
C LEU A 137 10.80 6.03 -8.28
N PRO A 138 11.59 6.82 -7.52
CA PRO A 138 11.27 8.23 -7.29
C PRO A 138 11.25 9.03 -8.59
N SER A 139 12.23 8.82 -9.47
CA SER A 139 12.27 9.47 -10.79
C SER A 139 11.08 9.06 -11.67
N ILE A 140 10.75 7.77 -11.72
CA ILE A 140 9.58 7.28 -12.48
C ILE A 140 8.29 7.93 -11.97
N MET A 141 8.12 8.05 -10.66
CA MET A 141 6.94 8.70 -10.07
C MET A 141 6.90 10.19 -10.43
N ARG A 142 8.01 10.92 -10.27
CA ARG A 142 8.12 12.35 -10.64
C ARG A 142 7.80 12.60 -12.12
N ASP A 143 8.37 11.80 -13.00
CA ASP A 143 8.17 11.89 -14.46
C ASP A 143 6.72 11.67 -14.89
N ASN A 144 5.96 10.94 -14.07
CA ASN A 144 4.54 10.68 -14.26
C ASN A 144 3.64 11.63 -13.45
N LYS A 145 4.20 12.71 -12.91
CA LYS A 145 3.50 13.75 -12.13
C LYS A 145 2.88 13.24 -10.83
N TYR A 146 3.45 12.19 -10.26
CA TYR A 146 3.12 11.78 -8.90
C TYR A 146 3.92 12.62 -7.92
N GLN A 147 3.22 13.20 -6.95
CA GLN A 147 3.82 14.06 -5.95
C GLN A 147 4.23 13.23 -4.74
N GLY A 148 5.48 13.38 -4.29
CA GLY A 148 5.94 12.75 -3.06
C GLY A 148 5.25 13.38 -1.87
N HIS A 149 4.71 12.56 -0.97
CA HIS A 149 4.17 13.00 0.31
C HIS A 149 5.07 12.55 1.46
N GLY A 150 5.19 13.40 2.48
CA GLY A 150 5.78 13.03 3.75
C GLY A 150 4.99 11.90 4.41
N GLU A 151 5.68 11.05 5.16
CA GLU A 151 5.07 9.90 5.86
C GLU A 151 3.96 10.35 6.82
N GLY A 152 4.15 11.45 7.56
CA GLY A 152 3.16 12.01 8.49
C GLY A 152 1.90 12.56 7.81
N ASP A 153 2.06 13.35 6.75
CA ASP A 153 0.93 14.00 6.05
C ASP A 153 0.02 12.97 5.37
N MET A 154 0.61 11.86 4.91
CA MET A 154 -0.17 10.80 4.27
C MET A 154 -0.98 9.97 5.27
N TRP A 155 -0.48 9.73 6.49
CA TRP A 155 -1.29 9.06 7.52
C TRP A 155 -2.51 9.88 7.90
N THR A 156 -2.39 11.21 7.98
CA THR A 156 -3.54 12.09 8.21
C THR A 156 -4.52 12.03 7.05
N GLU A 157 -4.08 12.16 5.79
CA GLU A 157 -4.99 12.06 4.64
C GLU A 157 -5.64 10.68 4.50
N LEU A 158 -4.92 9.59 4.74
CA LEU A 158 -5.48 8.23 4.70
C LEU A 158 -6.44 7.98 5.85
N LEU A 159 -6.15 8.49 7.05
CA LEU A 159 -7.07 8.40 8.19
C LEU A 159 -8.33 9.22 7.93
N ASP A 160 -8.21 10.42 7.38
CA ASP A 160 -9.35 11.26 6.98
C ASP A 160 -10.20 10.58 5.91
N ASP A 161 -9.58 9.96 4.89
CA ASP A 161 -10.29 9.17 3.87
C ASP A 161 -10.97 7.93 4.49
N LEU A 162 -10.31 7.25 5.43
CA LEU A 162 -10.87 6.09 6.15
C LEU A 162 -12.00 6.50 7.10
N GLU A 163 -11.92 7.65 7.76
CA GLU A 163 -12.99 8.21 8.59
C GLU A 163 -14.17 8.68 7.74
N GLY A 164 -13.91 9.37 6.62
CA GLY A 164 -14.93 9.75 5.66
C GLY A 164 -15.64 8.53 5.06
N LEU A 165 -14.90 7.44 4.82
CA LEU A 165 -15.49 6.15 4.47
C LEU A 165 -16.28 5.57 5.64
N ARG A 166 -15.76 5.53 6.88
CA ARG A 166 -16.48 5.04 8.07
C ARG A 166 -17.81 5.77 8.26
N GLU A 167 -17.87 7.06 7.96
CA GLU A 167 -19.11 7.84 7.94
C GLU A 167 -20.03 7.41 6.79
N GLN A 168 -19.53 7.22 5.56
CA GLN A 168 -20.32 6.65 4.46
C GLN A 168 -20.87 5.25 4.76
N TRP A 169 -20.06 4.38 5.36
CA TRP A 169 -20.47 3.03 5.79
C TRP A 169 -21.48 3.10 6.96
N SER A 170 -21.35 4.08 7.86
CA SER A 170 -22.32 4.32 8.95
C SER A 170 -23.66 4.85 8.43
N VAL A 171 -23.65 5.69 7.39
CA VAL A 171 -24.85 6.19 6.71
C VAL A 171 -25.56 5.06 5.96
N ALA A 172 -24.83 4.15 5.32
CA ALA A 172 -25.41 2.97 4.66
C ALA A 172 -26.04 1.96 5.64
N MET A 173 -25.60 1.93 6.91
CA MET A 173 -26.18 1.06 7.95
C MET A 173 -27.36 1.68 8.71
N ARG A 174 -27.61 2.99 8.61
CA ARG A 174 -28.87 3.58 9.09
C ARG A 174 -29.92 3.52 7.99
N ARG A 175 -30.74 2.46 8.00
CA ARG A 175 -32.00 2.47 7.23
C ARG A 175 -32.81 3.73 7.55
N PRO A 176 -33.52 4.33 6.57
CA PRO A 176 -34.57 5.30 6.86
C PRO A 176 -35.65 4.56 7.67
N THR A 177 -35.71 4.84 8.97
CA THR A 177 -36.85 4.46 9.80
C THR A 177 -38.00 5.38 9.39
N ARG A 178 -38.89 4.87 8.54
CA ARG A 178 -40.36 5.00 8.58
C ARG A 178 -40.92 4.55 7.24
N LEU A 179 -41.40 3.31 7.19
CA LEU A 179 -42.51 2.98 6.30
C LEU A 179 -43.79 3.53 6.96
N PRO A 180 -44.69 4.20 6.21
CA PRO A 180 -46.00 4.57 6.74
C PRO A 180 -46.81 3.30 6.98
N LEU A 181 -47.45 3.22 8.14
CA LEU A 181 -48.46 2.22 8.45
C LEU A 181 -49.62 2.40 7.47
N ALA A 182 -49.92 1.33 6.74
CA ALA A 182 -51.12 1.23 5.91
C ALA A 182 -52.37 1.32 6.79
N SER A 183 -53.37 2.04 6.30
CA SER A 183 -54.78 1.96 6.69
C SER A 183 -55.58 1.37 5.55
#